data_AF-A0A3C0JGH9-F1
#
_entry.id   AF-A0A3C0JGH9-F1
#
_cell.length_a   1.000
_cell.length_b   1.000
_cell.length_c   1.000
_cell.angle_alpha   90.00
_cell.angle_beta   90.00
_cell.angle_gamma   90.00
#
_symmetry.space_group_name_H-M   'P 1'
#
loop_
_entity.id
_entity.type
_entity.pdbx_description
1 polymer ?
#
loop_
_entity_poly.entity_id
_entity_poly.type
_entity_poly.pdbx_seq_one_letter_code
_entity_poly.pdbx_strand_id
1 'polypeptide(L)'
;VIKKADCKLLIDINNIYVNSVNHQYNAEAFLKNLPGDRISYAHIAGHYNEAEDLIIDSHGAKVIDPVWQLLDKAYENFGLFPTLLERDFNIPPLDDLLEEVDLIHQAQLKYTPQQKHAAG
;
A
#
# COMPACT_ATOMS: atom_id res chain seq x y z
N VAL A 1 -10.11 5.58 18.18
CA VAL A 1 -10.00 7.01 17.81
C VAL A 1 -10.84 7.33 16.56
N ILE A 2 -10.58 6.71 15.40
CA ILE A 2 -11.31 6.94 14.13
C ILE A 2 -12.84 6.93 14.27
N LYS A 3 -13.43 5.86 14.84
CA LYS A 3 -14.89 5.77 15.05
C LYS A 3 -15.47 6.88 15.94
N LYS A 4 -14.68 7.39 16.89
CA LYS A 4 -15.11 8.48 17.79
C LYS A 4 -14.95 9.86 17.15
N ALA A 5 -13.98 10.01 16.25
CA ALA A 5 -13.69 11.25 15.55
C ALA A 5 -14.48 11.40 14.23
N ASP A 6 -15.16 10.34 13.78
CA ASP A 6 -15.91 10.26 12.52
C ASP A 6 -15.12 10.72 11.29
N CYS A 7 -13.87 10.30 11.20
CA CYS A 7 -13.00 10.57 10.06
C CYS A 7 -12.80 9.32 9.19
N LYS A 8 -12.27 9.54 7.98
CA LYS A 8 -11.75 8.46 7.13
C LYS A 8 -10.32 8.10 7.51
N LEU A 9 -9.83 6.99 6.96
CA LEU A 9 -8.50 6.46 7.17
C LEU A 9 -7.70 6.52 5.87
N LEU A 10 -6.51 7.12 5.95
CA LEU A 10 -5.42 6.90 4.99
C LEU A 10 -4.56 5.78 5.56
N ILE A 11 -4.26 4.78 4.75
CA ILE A 11 -3.33 3.71 5.14
C ILE A 11 -2.02 3.87 4.40
N ASP A 12 -0.91 3.58 5.07
CA ASP A 12 0.38 3.49 4.42
C ASP A 12 0.84 2.04 4.44
N ILE A 13 0.92 1.42 3.26
CA ILE A 13 1.30 0.00 3.14
C ILE A 13 2.75 -0.20 3.56
N ASN A 14 3.62 0.77 3.24
CA ASN A 14 5.03 0.72 3.61
C ASN A 14 5.19 0.77 5.13
N ASN A 15 4.49 1.69 5.81
CA ASN A 15 4.53 1.76 7.28
C ASN A 15 4.02 0.49 7.94
N ILE A 16 2.98 -0.16 7.41
CA ILE A 16 2.51 -1.43 7.97
C ILE A 16 3.62 -2.48 7.91
N TYR A 17 4.34 -2.56 6.79
CA TYR A 17 5.46 -3.49 6.61
C TYR A 17 6.66 -3.13 7.51
N VAL A 18 7.15 -1.89 7.44
CA VAL A 18 8.29 -1.39 8.24
C VAL A 18 8.08 -1.66 9.73
N ASN A 19 6.91 -1.27 10.26
CA ASN A 19 6.58 -1.50 11.66
C ASN A 19 6.49 -2.99 12.01
N SER A 20 6.04 -3.83 11.07
CA SER A 20 5.93 -5.28 11.31
C SER A 20 7.30 -5.94 11.49
N VAL A 21 8.32 -5.48 10.75
CA VAL A 21 9.70 -5.94 10.90
C VAL A 21 10.29 -5.41 12.21
N ASN A 22 10.23 -4.09 12.42
CA ASN A 22 10.82 -3.43 13.58
C ASN A 22 10.20 -3.87 14.92
N HIS A 23 8.93 -4.29 14.92
CA HIS A 23 8.22 -4.71 16.12
C HIS A 23 7.81 -6.20 16.12
N GLN A 24 8.32 -6.97 15.15
CA GLN A 24 8.18 -8.42 15.08
C GLN A 24 6.73 -8.92 15.16
N TYR A 25 5.83 -8.29 14.40
CA TYR A 25 4.44 -8.73 14.26
C TYR A 25 4.11 -9.12 12.82
N ASN A 26 2.97 -9.79 12.59
CA ASN A 26 2.54 -10.15 11.25
C ASN A 26 1.79 -8.99 10.56
N ALA A 27 2.36 -8.46 9.47
CA ALA A 27 1.79 -7.34 8.71
C ALA A 27 0.37 -7.61 8.18
N GLU A 28 0.13 -8.79 7.62
CA GLU A 28 -1.18 -9.13 7.02
C GLU A 28 -2.27 -9.27 8.10
N ALA A 29 -1.94 -9.85 9.26
CA ALA A 29 -2.83 -9.94 10.40
C ALA A 29 -3.15 -8.55 10.96
N PHE A 30 -2.16 -7.65 11.05
CA PHE A 30 -2.39 -6.26 11.42
C PHE A 30 -3.33 -5.56 10.42
N LEU A 31 -3.00 -5.67 9.12
CA LEU A 31 -3.78 -5.10 8.03
C LEU A 31 -5.26 -5.51 8.12
N LYS A 32 -5.55 -6.82 8.24
CA LYS A 32 -6.92 -7.35 8.33
C LYS A 32 -7.74 -6.82 9.52
N ASN A 33 -7.09 -6.34 10.57
CA ASN A 33 -7.76 -5.77 11.74
C ASN A 33 -8.07 -4.27 11.62
N LEU A 34 -7.66 -3.61 10.52
CA LEU A 34 -7.99 -2.22 10.26
C LEU A 34 -9.49 -2.04 9.93
N PRO A 35 -10.08 -0.87 10.24
CA PRO A 35 -11.47 -0.56 9.88
C PRO A 35 -11.58 -0.29 8.37
N GLY A 36 -11.65 -1.36 7.58
CA GLY A 36 -11.64 -1.33 6.12
C GLY A 36 -12.70 -0.42 5.49
N ASP A 37 -13.89 -0.36 6.10
CA ASP A 37 -15.01 0.49 5.71
C ASP A 37 -14.71 2.00 5.77
N ARG A 38 -13.64 2.38 6.48
CA ARG A 38 -13.21 3.78 6.64
C ARG A 38 -12.02 4.14 5.75
N ILE A 39 -11.41 3.18 5.06
CA ILE A 39 -10.25 3.43 4.19
C ILE A 39 -10.70 4.26 2.99
N SER A 40 -10.02 5.37 2.75
CA SER A 40 -10.32 6.26 1.63
C SER A 40 -9.17 6.41 0.65
N TYR A 41 -7.95 6.08 1.08
CA TYR A 41 -6.73 6.35 0.34
C TYR A 41 -5.58 5.51 0.88
N ALA A 42 -4.62 5.19 0.03
CA ALA A 42 -3.39 4.54 0.45
C ALA A 42 -2.13 5.18 -0.13
N HIS A 43 -1.05 5.10 0.63
CA HIS A 43 0.31 5.30 0.14
C HIS A 43 1.04 3.97 0.02
N ILE A 44 1.97 3.92 -0.93
CA ILE A 44 2.96 2.86 -1.06
C ILE A 44 4.32 3.48 -1.40
N ALA A 45 5.36 3.00 -0.74
CA ALA A 45 6.72 3.50 -0.88
C ALA A 45 7.73 2.37 -0.66
N GLY A 46 8.98 2.62 -1.04
CA GLY A 46 10.11 1.80 -0.58
C GLY A 46 10.82 2.45 0.61
N HIS A 47 11.69 1.67 1.24
CA HIS A 47 12.35 2.02 2.50
C HIS A 47 13.84 1.68 2.46
N TYR A 48 14.57 2.04 3.51
CA TYR A 48 15.99 1.73 3.68
C TYR A 48 16.17 0.66 4.76
N ASN A 49 16.92 -0.41 4.45
CA ASN A 49 17.29 -1.44 5.42
C ASN A 49 18.58 -1.03 6.13
N GLU A 50 18.48 -0.64 7.39
CA GLU A 50 19.64 -0.30 8.23
C GLU A 50 20.28 -1.59 8.78
N ALA A 51 19.45 -2.55 9.21
CA ALA A 51 19.85 -3.88 9.65
C ALA A 51 18.76 -4.92 9.31
N GLU A 52 18.99 -6.20 9.63
CA GLU A 52 18.04 -7.28 9.35
C GLU A 52 16.69 -7.09 10.07
N ASP A 53 16.72 -6.52 11.27
CA ASP A 53 15.56 -6.27 12.13
C ASP A 53 15.24 -4.77 12.28
N LEU A 54 15.87 -3.92 11.46
CA LEU A 54 15.70 -2.47 11.52
C LEU A 54 15.57 -1.87 10.12
N ILE A 55 14.37 -1.38 9.84
CA ILE A 55 14.01 -0.69 8.60
C ILE A 55 13.68 0.76 8.92
N ILE A 56 14.23 1.66 8.11
CA ILE A 56 13.96 3.10 8.14
C ILE A 56 12.98 3.46 7.02
N ASP A 57 11.90 4.11 7.41
CA ASP A 57 10.84 4.60 6.53
C ASP A 57 11.30 5.82 5.71
N SER A 58 12.20 5.60 4.76
CA SER A 58 12.91 6.68 4.06
C SER A 58 12.16 7.24 2.84
N HIS A 59 11.17 6.51 2.31
CA HIS A 59 10.44 6.84 1.08
C HIS A 59 11.37 7.15 -0.11
N GLY A 60 12.58 6.58 -0.09
CA GLY A 60 13.68 6.96 -0.98
C GLY A 60 14.18 5.84 -1.87
N ALA A 61 13.46 4.72 -1.93
CA ALA A 61 13.85 3.52 -2.67
C ALA A 61 12.64 2.93 -3.41
N LYS A 62 12.91 2.08 -4.41
CA LYS A 62 11.86 1.32 -5.10
C LYS A 62 11.11 0.43 -4.10
N VAL A 63 9.81 0.27 -4.32
CA VAL A 63 8.94 -0.58 -3.51
C VAL A 63 9.35 -2.04 -3.72
N ILE A 64 9.47 -2.79 -2.63
CA ILE A 64 9.88 -4.21 -2.65
C ILE A 64 8.68 -5.16 -2.71
N ASP A 65 8.90 -6.40 -3.18
CA ASP A 65 7.86 -7.41 -3.36
C ASP A 65 6.97 -7.65 -2.12
N PRO A 66 7.48 -7.75 -0.88
CA PRO A 66 6.62 -7.91 0.29
C PRO A 66 5.61 -6.75 0.49
N VAL A 67 5.99 -5.53 0.14
CA VAL A 67 5.11 -4.35 0.24
C VAL A 67 4.07 -4.40 -0.89
N TRP A 68 4.46 -4.80 -2.10
CA TRP A 68 3.52 -5.04 -3.20
C TRP A 68 2.49 -6.13 -2.87
N GLN A 69 2.95 -7.25 -2.28
CA GLN A 69 2.08 -8.32 -1.81
C GLN A 69 1.11 -7.85 -0.74
N LEU A 70 1.55 -6.98 0.17
CA LEU A 70 0.70 -6.42 1.21
C LEU A 70 -0.36 -5.46 0.63
N LEU A 71 -0.04 -4.70 -0.42
CA LEU A 71 -1.02 -3.89 -1.15
C LEU A 71 -2.08 -4.77 -1.83
N ASP A 72 -1.66 -5.85 -2.49
CA ASP A 72 -2.58 -6.82 -3.12
C ASP A 72 -3.53 -7.42 -2.06
N LYS A 73 -3.02 -7.75 -0.87
CA LYS A 73 -3.85 -8.16 0.29
C LYS A 73 -4.78 -7.06 0.78
N ALA A 74 -4.38 -5.80 0.75
CA ALA A 74 -5.27 -4.71 1.12
C ALA A 74 -6.46 -4.59 0.17
N TYR A 75 -6.22 -4.69 -1.15
CA TYR A 75 -7.31 -4.73 -2.13
C TYR A 75 -8.19 -5.97 -2.00
N GLU A 76 -7.62 -7.14 -1.72
CA GLU A 76 -8.38 -8.38 -1.48
C GLU A 76 -9.35 -8.23 -0.30
N ASN A 77 -8.91 -7.62 0.80
CA ASN A 77 -9.72 -7.52 2.02
C ASN A 77 -10.69 -6.33 2.02
N PHE A 78 -10.33 -5.21 1.39
CA PHE A 78 -11.06 -3.95 1.51
C PHE A 78 -11.65 -3.43 0.20
N GLY A 79 -11.39 -4.09 -0.91
CA GLY A 79 -11.73 -3.62 -2.24
C GLY A 79 -10.80 -2.51 -2.74
N LEU A 80 -11.18 -1.90 -3.86
CA LEU A 80 -10.37 -0.86 -4.50
C LEU A 80 -10.51 0.49 -3.79
N PHE A 81 -9.37 1.14 -3.59
CA PHE A 81 -9.24 2.53 -3.17
C PHE A 81 -8.11 3.19 -3.96
N PRO A 82 -8.10 4.53 -4.11
CA PRO A 82 -7.00 5.21 -4.78
C PRO A 82 -5.71 5.04 -3.98
N THR A 83 -4.62 4.80 -4.70
CA THR A 83 -3.30 4.49 -4.13
C THR A 83 -2.26 5.34 -4.82
N LEU A 84 -1.41 5.98 -4.03
CA LEU A 84 -0.34 6.84 -4.51
C LEU A 84 1.02 6.22 -4.20
N LEU A 85 1.89 6.24 -5.20
CA LEU A 85 3.32 6.00 -5.03
C LEU A 85 3.93 7.24 -4.36
N GLU A 86 4.44 7.07 -3.14
CA GLU A 86 5.11 8.14 -2.39
C GLU A 86 6.63 8.05 -2.61
N ARG A 87 7.24 9.17 -2.98
CA ARG A 87 8.68 9.29 -3.25
C ARG A 87 9.17 10.68 -2.89
N ASP A 88 9.66 10.83 -1.67
CA ASP A 88 10.05 12.14 -1.11
C ASP A 88 11.58 12.34 -1.07
N PHE A 89 12.34 11.25 -1.27
CA PHE A 89 13.79 11.26 -1.27
C PHE A 89 14.37 10.47 -2.46
N ASN A 90 15.62 10.74 -2.85
CA ASN A 90 16.30 10.11 -4.00
C ASN A 90 15.40 9.99 -5.24
N ILE A 91 14.75 11.09 -5.63
CA ILE A 91 13.73 11.10 -6.68
C ILE A 91 14.36 10.63 -8.01
N PRO A 92 13.94 9.47 -8.56
CA PRO A 92 14.49 8.94 -9.80
C PRO A 92 13.88 9.69 -11.02
N PRO A 93 14.33 9.37 -12.25
CA PRO A 93 13.65 9.83 -13.45
C PRO A 93 12.16 9.47 -13.44
N LEU A 94 11.35 10.28 -14.13
CA LEU A 94 9.89 10.09 -14.19
C LEU A 94 9.51 8.70 -14.71
N ASP A 95 10.22 8.19 -15.71
CA ASP A 95 9.92 6.89 -16.33
C ASP A 95 9.99 5.74 -15.30
N ASP A 96 10.96 5.77 -14.38
CA ASP A 96 11.07 4.78 -13.30
C ASP A 96 9.88 4.85 -12.33
N LEU A 97 9.35 6.05 -12.06
CA LEU A 97 8.17 6.22 -11.22
C LEU A 97 6.91 5.70 -11.93
N LEU A 98 6.81 5.94 -13.23
CA LEU A 98 5.68 5.46 -14.04
C LEU A 98 5.64 3.93 -14.09
N GLU A 99 6.78 3.25 -14.15
CA GLU A 99 6.82 1.78 -14.03
C GLU A 99 6.19 1.28 -12.71
N GLU A 100 6.52 1.90 -11.57
CA GLU A 100 5.95 1.53 -10.27
C GLU A 100 4.45 1.91 -10.17
N VAL A 101 4.04 3.04 -10.75
CA VAL A 101 2.62 3.43 -10.83
C VAL A 101 1.83 2.44 -11.70
N ASP A 102 2.40 1.95 -12.80
CA ASP A 102 1.78 0.93 -13.63
C ASP A 102 1.59 -0.37 -12.85
N LEU A 103 2.51 -0.75 -11.96
CA LEU A 103 2.31 -1.90 -11.07
C LEU A 103 1.11 -1.72 -10.13
N ILE A 104 0.90 -0.51 -9.59
CA ILE A 104 -0.31 -0.19 -8.82
C ILE A 104 -1.55 -0.42 -9.69
N HIS A 105 -1.54 0.11 -10.91
CA HIS A 105 -2.65 -0.04 -11.84
C HIS A 105 -2.93 -1.52 -12.17
N GLN A 106 -1.90 -2.31 -12.46
CA GLN A 106 -2.03 -3.75 -12.73
C GLN A 106 -2.60 -4.51 -11.52
N ALA A 107 -2.17 -4.18 -10.30
CA ALA A 107 -2.73 -4.77 -9.09
C ALA A 107 -4.23 -4.45 -8.95
N GLN A 108 -4.64 -3.21 -9.21
CA GLN A 108 -6.05 -2.79 -9.15
C GLN A 108 -6.92 -3.47 -10.21
N LEU A 109 -6.40 -3.73 -11.41
CA LEU A 109 -7.14 -4.41 -12.48
C LEU A 109 -7.62 -5.81 -12.06
N LYS A 110 -6.88 -6.51 -11.19
CA LYS A 110 -7.28 -7.84 -10.67
C LYS A 110 -8.59 -7.80 -9.88
N TYR A 111 -8.89 -6.67 -9.25
CA TYR A 111 -10.05 -6.47 -8.37
C TYR A 111 -11.11 -5.53 -8.97
N THR A 112 -10.89 -5.07 -10.21
CA THR A 112 -11.88 -4.28 -10.93
C THR A 112 -13.04 -5.20 -11.34
N PRO A 113 -14.30 -4.87 -11.00
CA PRO A 113 -15.44 -5.65 -11.46
C PRO A 113 -15.44 -5.70 -12.98
N GLN A 114 -15.39 -6.90 -13.56
CA GLN A 114 -15.55 -7.08 -15.00
C GLN A 114 -16.89 -6.47 -15.40
N GLN A 115 -16.85 -5.43 -16.25
CA GLN A 115 -18.05 -4.91 -16.87
C GLN A 115 -18.70 -6.05 -17.65
N LYS A 116 -19.80 -6.61 -17.13
CA LYS A 116 -20.68 -7.44 -17.95
C LYS A 116 -21.17 -6.53 -19.07
N HIS A 117 -20.66 -6.74 -20.29
CA HIS A 117 -21.22 -6.13 -21.48
C HIS A 117 -22.72 -6.42 -21.49
N ALA A 118 -23.52 -5.39 -21.22
CA ALA A 118 -24.94 -5.40 -21.50
C ALA A 118 -25.09 -5.34 -23.03
N ALA A 119 -25.04 -6.51 -23.67
CA ALA A 119 -25.63 -6.70 -24.98
C ALA A 119 -27.15 -6.74 -24.77
N GLY A 120 -27.79 -5.59 -24.93
CA GLY A 120 -29.22 -5.44 -25.12
C GLY A 120 -29.52 -5.16 -26.58
#